data_AF-A0A0M3KAU7-F1
#
_entry.id   AF-A0A0M3KAU7-F1
#
_cell.length_a   1.000
_cell.length_b   1.000
_cell.length_c   1.000
_cell.angle_alpha   90.00
_cell.angle_beta   90.00
_cell.angle_gamma   90.00
#
_symmetry.space_group_name_H-M   'P 1'
#
loop_
_entity.id
_entity.type
_entity.pdbx_description
1 polymer ?
#
loop_
_entity_poly.entity_id
_entity_poly.type
_entity_poly.pdbx_seq_one_letter_code
_entity_poly.pdbx_strand_id
1 'polypeptide(L)'
;LKRGDEIYFHFNPRFEQGCVVMNSTSESVWQTEEYIQPIPFTHNQLFTLDFVRTSDDIEPFVLTNYAEDGAFVDLQIHLDGKQIGNFRMRNDLSSVDSMDIEGNLTIHSNVTEDFSWQPKMIEKFTTSRLTCEHESEELPE
;
A
#
# COMPACT_ATOMS: atom_id res chain seq x y z
N LEU A 1 -0.47 -2.34 -6.36
CA LEU A 1 0.55 -1.70 -7.22
C LEU A 1 1.25 -2.78 -8.02
N LYS A 2 1.36 -2.63 -9.34
CA LYS A 2 1.91 -3.66 -10.22
C LYS A 2 2.73 -3.08 -11.37
N ARG A 3 3.47 -3.97 -12.04
CA ARG A 3 4.13 -3.74 -13.33
C ARG A 3 4.03 -5.04 -14.14
N GLY A 4 3.30 -5.01 -15.25
CA GLY A 4 2.96 -6.24 -15.98
C GLY A 4 2.22 -7.23 -15.07
N ASP A 5 2.70 -8.48 -15.00
CA ASP A 5 2.12 -9.54 -14.19
C ASP A 5 2.64 -9.57 -12.74
N GLU A 6 3.57 -8.68 -12.39
CA GLU A 6 4.20 -8.66 -11.07
C GLU A 6 3.51 -7.67 -10.14
N ILE A 7 3.14 -8.14 -8.94
CA ILE A 7 2.51 -7.36 -7.89
C ILE A 7 3.57 -6.87 -6.91
N TYR A 8 3.90 -5.59 -6.97
CA TYR A 8 4.93 -4.98 -6.13
C TYR A 8 4.43 -4.69 -4.72
N PHE A 9 3.13 -4.41 -4.59
CA PHE A 9 2.47 -4.22 -3.30
C PHE A 9 0.98 -4.57 -3.45
N HIS A 10 0.56 -5.57 -2.68
CA HIS A 10 -0.82 -5.99 -2.50
C HIS A 10 -1.25 -5.58 -1.09
N PHE A 11 -2.39 -4.91 -0.97
CA PHE A 11 -3.00 -4.51 0.29
C PHE A 11 -4.41 -5.07 0.33
N ASN A 12 -4.68 -5.99 1.26
CA ASN A 12 -5.88 -6.83 1.23
C ASN A 12 -6.55 -6.89 2.61
N PRO A 13 -7.53 -6.01 2.89
CA PRO A 13 -8.37 -6.11 4.07
C PRO A 13 -9.21 -7.39 4.03
N ARG A 14 -9.01 -8.29 5.01
CA ARG A 14 -9.76 -9.55 5.14
C ARG A 14 -10.63 -9.48 6.40
N PHE A 15 -11.86 -9.00 6.25
CA PHE A 15 -12.81 -8.81 7.37
C PHE A 15 -13.05 -10.09 8.18
N GLU A 16 -13.25 -11.22 7.51
CA GLU A 16 -13.45 -12.53 8.16
C GLU A 16 -12.26 -12.98 9.03
N GLN A 17 -11.04 -12.58 8.65
CA GLN A 17 -9.81 -12.90 9.36
C GLN A 17 -9.41 -11.81 10.37
N GLY A 18 -10.15 -10.69 10.42
CA GLY A 18 -9.89 -9.58 11.33
C GLY A 18 -8.54 -8.90 11.12
N CYS A 19 -7.98 -8.95 9.90
CA CYS A 19 -6.68 -8.36 9.57
C CYS A 19 -6.64 -7.71 8.19
N VAL A 20 -5.57 -6.97 7.94
CA VAL A 20 -5.12 -6.66 6.58
C VAL A 20 -3.92 -7.52 6.28
N VAL A 21 -3.90 -8.16 5.12
CA VAL A 21 -2.73 -8.86 4.59
C VAL A 21 -2.04 -8.00 3.55
N MET A 22 -0.73 -7.87 3.69
CA MET A 22 0.14 -7.18 2.76
C MET A 22 1.16 -8.14 2.19
N ASN A 23 1.43 -8.05 0.89
CA ASN A 23 2.42 -8.91 0.26
C ASN A 23 2.91 -8.32 -1.08
N SER A 24 3.84 -9.01 -1.72
CA SER A 24 4.25 -8.82 -3.10
C SER A 24 4.46 -10.18 -3.77
N THR A 25 4.57 -10.18 -5.09
CA THR A 25 5.04 -11.33 -5.85
C THR A 25 6.48 -11.12 -6.29
N SER A 26 7.23 -12.21 -6.42
CA SER A 26 8.51 -12.28 -7.13
C SER A 26 8.40 -13.42 -8.13
N GLU A 27 8.67 -13.16 -9.41
CA GLU A 27 8.48 -14.14 -10.49
C GLU A 27 7.04 -14.71 -10.50
N SER A 28 6.05 -13.84 -10.26
CA SER A 28 4.63 -14.21 -10.15
C SER A 28 4.29 -15.16 -9.00
N VAL A 29 5.20 -15.35 -8.03
CA VAL A 29 4.97 -16.15 -6.82
C VAL A 29 4.81 -15.27 -5.60
N TRP A 30 3.74 -15.46 -4.84
CA TRP A 30 3.51 -14.77 -3.57
C TRP A 30 4.65 -15.02 -2.59
N GLN A 31 5.12 -13.95 -1.97
CA GLN A 31 6.19 -13.98 -1.00
C GLN A 31 5.61 -14.08 0.43
N THR A 32 6.40 -13.79 1.46
CA THR A 32 5.94 -13.83 2.87
C THR A 32 4.85 -12.78 3.12
N GLU A 33 3.72 -13.18 3.69
CA GLU A 33 2.66 -12.26 4.11
C GLU A 33 3.10 -11.39 5.31
N GLU A 34 2.70 -10.12 5.29
CA GLU A 34 2.81 -9.18 6.40
C GLU A 34 1.40 -8.74 6.82
N TYR A 35 1.21 -8.35 8.08
CA TYR A 35 -0.13 -8.15 8.64
C TYR A 35 -0.28 -6.82 9.36
N ILE A 36 -1.44 -6.19 9.18
CA ILE A 36 -1.94 -5.16 10.10
C ILE A 36 -3.10 -5.77 10.89
N GLN A 37 -2.96 -5.77 12.22
CA GLN A 37 -3.94 -6.30 13.15
C GLN A 37 -4.11 -5.35 14.35
N PRO A 38 -5.35 -5.12 14.82
CA PRO A 38 -6.62 -5.60 14.25
C PRO A 38 -6.95 -4.92 12.91
N ILE A 39 -7.91 -5.47 12.16
CA ILE A 39 -8.41 -4.81 10.94
C ILE A 39 -8.90 -3.39 11.27
N PRO A 40 -8.43 -2.36 10.55
CA PRO A 40 -8.74 -0.97 10.88
C PRO A 40 -9.98 -0.43 10.16
N PHE A 41 -10.73 -1.28 9.45
CA PHE A 41 -11.87 -0.89 8.62
C PHE A 41 -13.20 -1.30 9.27
N THR A 42 -14.22 -0.47 9.04
CA THR A 42 -15.62 -0.75 9.39
C THR A 42 -16.46 -0.74 8.12
N HIS A 43 -17.35 -1.72 7.96
CA HIS A 43 -18.29 -1.71 6.83
C HIS A 43 -19.14 -0.44 6.80
N ASN A 44 -19.46 0.01 5.59
CA ASN A 44 -20.29 1.18 5.31
C ASN A 44 -19.78 2.49 5.94
N GLN A 45 -18.52 2.52 6.39
CA GLN A 45 -17.86 3.71 6.89
C GLN A 45 -16.95 4.29 5.80
N LEU A 46 -17.07 5.59 5.59
CA LEU A 46 -16.19 6.35 4.71
C LEU A 46 -14.80 6.44 5.36
N PHE A 47 -13.77 6.18 4.57
CA PHE A 47 -12.38 6.39 4.97
C PHE A 47 -11.53 6.95 3.83
N THR A 48 -10.41 7.57 4.22
CA THR A 48 -9.33 7.92 3.31
C THR A 48 -8.16 6.98 3.53
N LEU A 49 -7.68 6.36 2.46
CA LEU A 49 -6.52 5.47 2.47
C LEU A 49 -5.40 6.09 1.65
N ASP A 50 -4.26 6.30 2.31
CA ASP A 50 -3.09 6.92 1.72
C ASP A 50 -1.90 5.95 1.76
N PHE A 51 -1.22 5.83 0.62
CA PHE A 51 0.06 5.15 0.51
C PHE A 51 1.15 6.20 0.26
N VAL A 52 1.98 6.42 1.28
CA VAL A 52 3.04 7.43 1.26
C VAL A 52 4.38 6.72 1.08
N ARG A 53 5.08 7.01 -0.01
CA ARG A 53 6.47 6.60 -0.16
C ARG A 53 7.34 7.40 0.81
N THR A 54 8.07 6.73 1.68
CA THR A 54 9.15 7.36 2.44
C THR A 54 10.50 6.97 1.85
N SER A 55 11.28 7.96 1.44
CA SER A 55 12.71 7.77 1.14
C SER A 55 13.53 8.05 2.39
N ASP A 56 14.53 7.21 2.64
CA ASP A 56 15.58 7.44 3.65
C ASP A 56 16.53 8.59 3.27
N ASP A 57 16.05 9.68 2.65
CA ASP A 57 16.86 10.88 2.41
C ASP A 57 17.05 11.68 3.73
N ILE A 58 17.40 10.98 4.81
CA ILE A 58 18.35 11.45 5.81
C ILE A 58 19.70 10.94 5.34
N GLU A 59 20.59 11.85 4.94
CA GLU A 59 21.87 11.55 4.30
C GLU A 59 22.59 10.31 4.86
N PRO A 60 23.01 9.36 4.01
CA PRO A 60 23.88 8.26 4.40
C PRO A 60 25.32 8.78 4.58
N PHE A 61 25.55 9.70 5.52
CA PHE A 61 26.92 10.05 5.93
C PHE A 61 27.43 9.18 7.09
N VAL A 62 26.57 8.38 7.72
CA VAL A 62 26.98 7.54 8.85
C VAL A 62 26.28 6.18 8.74
N LEU A 63 27.08 5.13 8.49
CA LEU A 63 26.74 3.70 8.35
C LEU A 63 26.23 3.32 6.95
N THR A 64 26.77 2.36 6.19
CA THR A 64 27.75 1.28 6.45
C THR A 64 28.20 0.73 5.10
N ASN A 65 29.48 0.40 4.98
CA ASN A 65 30.07 -0.39 3.88
C ASN A 65 29.59 -1.87 3.87
N TYR A 66 28.29 -2.12 4.10
CA TYR A 66 27.68 -3.45 4.18
C TYR A 66 26.34 -3.58 3.43
N ALA A 67 25.90 -2.55 2.69
CA ALA A 67 24.76 -2.70 1.80
C ALA A 67 25.28 -2.84 0.36
N GLU A 68 25.38 -4.08 -0.12
CA GLU A 68 25.63 -4.37 -1.54
C GLU A 68 24.38 -4.14 -2.42
N ASP A 69 23.22 -3.84 -1.83
CA ASP A 69 21.98 -3.56 -2.56
C ASP A 69 21.23 -2.38 -1.95
N GLY A 70 20.59 -1.60 -2.83
CA GLY A 70 20.08 -0.25 -2.60
C GLY A 70 19.19 -0.03 -1.38
N ALA A 71 19.16 1.24 -0.95
CA ALA A 71 18.33 1.73 0.15
C ALA A 71 16.90 1.19 0.06
N PHE A 72 16.42 0.58 1.15
CA PHE A 72 15.05 0.10 1.25
C PHE A 72 14.09 1.31 1.18
N VAL A 73 13.04 1.19 0.38
CA VAL A 73 11.93 2.16 0.38
C VAL A 73 10.81 1.57 1.20
N ASP A 74 10.41 2.26 2.24
CA ASP A 74 9.22 1.90 3.01
C ASP A 74 8.00 2.65 2.45
N LEU A 75 6.88 1.94 2.31
CA LEU A 75 5.56 2.54 2.11
C LEU A 75 4.90 2.67 3.49
N GLN A 76 4.54 3.89 3.88
CA GLN A 76 3.66 4.11 5.02
C GLN A 76 2.21 4.03 4.57
N ILE A 77 1.40 3.30 5.34
CA ILE A 77 -0.05 3.20 5.12
C ILE A 77 -0.75 4.06 6.16
N HIS A 78 -1.52 5.04 5.70
CA HIS A 78 -2.34 5.90 6.56
C HIS A 78 -3.82 5.68 6.29
N LEU A 79 -4.60 5.61 7.37
CA LEU A 79 -6.05 5.55 7.34
C LEU A 79 -6.59 6.76 8.09
N ASP A 80 -7.41 7.57 7.41
CA ASP A 80 -7.94 8.83 7.93
C ASP A 80 -6.85 9.75 8.52
N GLY A 81 -5.69 9.79 7.84
CA GLY A 81 -4.52 10.58 8.26
C GLY A 81 -3.73 10.00 9.45
N LYS A 82 -4.09 8.83 9.97
CA LYS A 82 -3.34 8.11 10.99
C LYS A 82 -2.56 6.96 10.36
N GLN A 83 -1.26 6.90 10.60
CA GLN A 83 -0.45 5.75 10.19
C GLN A 83 -0.93 4.47 10.88
N ILE A 84 -1.24 3.44 10.08
CA ILE A 84 -1.72 2.13 10.54
C ILE A 84 -0.71 1.00 10.28
N GLY A 85 0.29 1.23 9.44
CA GLY A 85 1.29 0.23 9.12
C GLY A 85 2.37 0.73 8.19
N ASN A 86 3.35 -0.13 7.96
CA ASN A 86 4.41 0.05 6.98
C ASN A 86 4.52 -1.22 6.15
N PHE A 87 4.96 -1.08 4.90
CA PHE A 87 5.36 -2.20 4.05
C PHE A 87 6.73 -1.89 3.45
N ARG A 88 7.70 -2.77 3.70
CA ARG A 88 9.02 -2.65 3.09
C ARG A 88 8.97 -3.16 1.66
N MET A 89 9.22 -2.27 0.70
CA MET A 89 9.24 -2.65 -0.71
C MET A 89 10.36 -3.66 -0.97
N ARG A 90 10.01 -4.73 -1.68
CA ARG A 90 10.96 -5.81 -2.05
C ARG A 90 11.55 -5.61 -3.45
N ASN A 91 11.00 -4.65 -4.19
CA ASN A 91 11.37 -4.29 -5.55
C ASN A 91 11.31 -2.77 -5.71
N ASP A 92 11.99 -2.23 -6.73
CA ASP A 92 12.02 -0.79 -6.98
C ASP A 92 10.66 -0.22 -7.42
N LEU A 93 10.07 0.59 -6.53
CA LEU A 93 8.79 1.28 -6.75
C LEU A 93 8.81 2.21 -7.97
N SER A 94 9.99 2.68 -8.41
CA SER A 94 10.11 3.54 -9.60
C SER A 94 9.57 2.88 -10.86
N SER A 95 9.53 1.55 -10.89
CA SER A 95 9.09 0.75 -12.02
C SER A 95 7.59 0.42 -12.04
N VAL A 96 6.85 0.72 -10.97
CA VAL A 96 5.40 0.54 -10.92
C VAL A 96 4.71 1.49 -11.91
N ASP A 97 3.85 0.94 -12.76
CA ASP A 97 3.12 1.67 -13.80
C ASP A 97 1.60 1.67 -13.61
N SER A 98 1.07 0.82 -12.74
CA SER A 98 -0.37 0.63 -12.58
C SER A 98 -0.79 0.30 -11.15
N MET A 99 -2.02 0.69 -10.83
CA MET A 99 -2.72 0.40 -9.59
C MET A 99 -4.11 -0.11 -9.93
N ASP A 100 -4.42 -1.30 -9.41
CA ASP A 100 -5.75 -1.88 -9.49
C ASP A 100 -6.41 -1.79 -8.10
N ILE A 101 -7.72 -1.52 -8.10
CA ILE A 101 -8.57 -1.54 -6.91
C ILE A 101 -9.71 -2.50 -7.21
N GLU A 102 -9.85 -3.54 -6.39
CA GLU A 102 -10.82 -4.62 -6.56
C GLU A 102 -11.54 -4.91 -5.24
N GLY A 103 -12.65 -5.65 -5.34
CA GLY A 103 -13.48 -6.06 -4.20
C GLY A 103 -14.73 -5.21 -3.99
N ASN A 104 -15.39 -5.43 -2.86
CA ASN A 104 -16.66 -4.80 -2.49
C ASN A 104 -16.42 -3.38 -1.94
N LEU A 105 -16.04 -2.47 -2.84
CA LEU A 105 -15.68 -1.08 -2.54
C LEU A 105 -16.47 -0.09 -3.40
N THR A 106 -17.03 0.93 -2.76
CA THR A 106 -17.43 2.16 -3.47
C THR A 106 -16.26 3.15 -3.45
N ILE A 107 -15.82 3.58 -4.63
CA ILE A 107 -14.80 4.62 -4.80
C ILE A 107 -15.47 5.99 -4.95
N HIS A 108 -15.27 6.87 -3.97
CA HIS A 108 -15.80 8.25 -4.01
C HIS A 108 -14.87 9.19 -4.77
N SER A 109 -13.56 9.03 -4.60
CA SER A 109 -12.55 9.76 -5.35
C SER A 109 -11.20 9.05 -5.25
N ASN A 110 -10.38 9.14 -6.30
CA ASN A 110 -8.99 8.73 -6.28
C ASN A 110 -8.14 9.87 -6.84
N VAL A 111 -7.12 10.26 -6.08
CA VAL A 111 -6.20 11.34 -6.43
C VAL A 111 -4.79 10.78 -6.30
N THR A 112 -4.01 10.90 -7.36
CA THR A 112 -2.57 10.63 -7.33
C THR A 112 -1.85 11.94 -7.55
N GLU A 113 -0.98 12.30 -6.61
CA GLU A 113 -0.16 13.50 -6.65
C GLU A 113 1.32 13.12 -6.67
N ASP A 114 2.06 13.77 -7.57
CA ASP A 114 3.52 13.70 -7.61
C ASP A 114 4.07 14.96 -6.91
N PHE A 115 4.67 14.81 -5.74
CA PHE A 115 5.38 15.89 -5.09
C PHE A 115 6.87 15.85 -5.49
N SER A 116 7.35 16.93 -6.11
CA SER A 116 8.77 17.13 -6.37
C SER A 116 9.33 18.23 -5.47
N TRP A 117 10.16 17.86 -4.50
CA TRP A 117 11.07 18.81 -3.84
C TRP A 117 12.50 18.42 -4.24
N GLN A 118 13.20 19.34 -4.94
CA GLN A 118 14.58 19.20 -5.44
C GLN A 118 14.77 18.20 -6.61
N PRO A 119 15.90 18.24 -7.37
CA PRO A 119 16.03 17.56 -8.66
C PRO A 119 16.04 16.02 -8.65
N LYS A 120 15.71 15.35 -7.54
CA LYS A 120 15.86 13.89 -7.39
C LYS A 120 14.79 13.14 -6.59
N MET A 121 13.75 13.79 -6.10
CA MET A 121 12.70 13.10 -5.35
C MET A 121 11.35 13.29 -6.01
N ILE A 122 10.77 12.19 -6.50
CA ILE A 122 9.35 12.11 -6.85
C ILE A 122 8.72 11.26 -5.74
N GLU A 123 8.06 11.92 -4.80
CA GLU A 123 7.16 11.26 -3.87
C GLU A 123 5.86 11.02 -4.63
N LYS A 124 5.62 9.77 -5.04
CA LYS A 124 4.32 9.34 -5.53
C LYS A 124 3.43 9.13 -4.33
N PHE A 125 2.36 9.90 -4.25
CA PHE A 125 1.36 9.80 -3.21
C PHE A 125 0.03 9.44 -3.87
N THR A 126 -0.64 8.40 -3.38
CA THR A 126 -2.00 8.07 -3.81
C THR A 126 -2.93 8.13 -2.62
N THR A 127 -3.94 9.01 -2.74
CA THR A 127 -5.09 9.08 -1.84
C THR A 127 -6.30 8.47 -2.51
N SER A 128 -6.92 7.49 -1.86
CA SER A 128 -8.22 6.96 -2.25
C SER A 128 -9.25 7.23 -1.15
N ARG A 129 -10.38 7.82 -1.51
CA ARG A 129 -11.54 7.97 -0.63
C ARG A 129 -12.55 6.89 -0.95
N LEU A 130 -12.77 5.99 -0.01
CA LEU A 130 -13.40 4.69 -0.25
C LEU A 130 -14.46 4.38 0.81
N THR A 131 -15.31 3.40 0.53
CA THR A 131 -16.20 2.77 1.50
C THR A 131 -16.20 1.27 1.24
N CYS A 132 -15.99 0.45 2.27
CA CYS A 132 -16.14 -1.00 2.18
C CYS A 132 -17.60 -1.37 2.35
N GLU A 133 -18.17 -2.06 1.37
CA GLU A 133 -19.56 -2.52 1.45
C GLU A 133 -19.65 -3.79 2.30
N HIS A 134 -20.77 -3.96 2.98
CA HIS A 134 -21.13 -5.24 3.57
C HIS A 134 -21.94 -6.01 2.55
N GLU A 135 -21.47 -7.20 2.18
CA GLU A 135 -22.28 -8.13 1.39
C GLU A 135 -23.45 -8.57 2.28
N SER A 136 -24.65 -8.04 2.04
CA SER A 136 -25.83 -8.61 2.67
C SER A 136 -26.01 -10.01 2.10
N GLU A 137 -25.88 -11.04 2.93
CA GLU A 137 -26.31 -12.39 2.56
C GLU A 137 -27.79 -12.29 2.14
N GLU A 138 -28.07 -12.43 0.84
CA GLU A 138 -29.43 -12.69 0.38
C GLU A 138 -29.82 -14.04 0.98
N LEU A 139 -30.67 -14.00 2.01
CA LEU A 139 -31.29 -15.20 2.55
C LEU A 139 -32.06 -15.86 1.41
N PRO A 140 -31.80 -17.13 1.08
CA PRO A 140 -32.59 -17.81 0.06
C PRO A 140 -34.06 -17.88 0.50
N GLU A 141 -34.97 -17.53 -0.41
CA GLU A 141 -36.43 -17.61 -0.25
C GLU A 141 -36.93 -19.02 0.11
#